data_AF-A0A6A3CA75-F1
#
_entry.id   AF-A0A6A3CA75-F1
#
_cell.length_a   1.000
_cell.length_b   1.000
_cell.length_c   1.000
_cell.angle_alpha   90.00
_cell.angle_beta   90.00
_cell.angle_gamma   90.00
#
_symmetry.space_group_name_H-M   'P 1'
#
loop_
_entity.id
_entity.type
_entity.pdbx_description
1 polymer ?
#
loop_
_entity_poly.entity_id
_entity_poly.type
_entity_poly.pdbx_seq_one_letter_code
_entity_poly.pdbx_strand_id
1 'polypeptide(L)'
;MGHFVVYSMDQKCFVLPLGYLKNRIVMELFNLAEEEFGLSGNDLLIMPCDANFMEHVIALIRRKPSKEVEKALIMSVSTTRCSSSCLYQQEMSKQFPIYSF
;
A
#
# COMPACT_ATOMS: atom_id res chain seq x y z
N MET A 1 11.69 19.15 -14.94
CA MET A 1 10.58 18.85 -14.00
C MET A 1 9.90 17.61 -14.50
N GLY A 2 10.00 16.49 -13.77
CA GLY A 2 9.43 15.22 -14.20
C GLY A 2 8.24 14.83 -13.33
N HIS A 3 7.38 14.00 -13.89
CA HIS A 3 6.24 13.40 -13.23
C HIS A 3 6.27 11.89 -13.47
N PHE A 4 5.61 11.13 -12.61
CA PHE A 4 5.34 9.72 -12.81
C PHE A 4 3.84 9.47 -12.69
N VAL A 5 3.39 8.35 -13.23
CA VAL A 5 1.99 7.96 -13.26
C VAL A 5 1.81 6.73 -12.39
N VAL A 6 0.78 6.75 -11.56
CA VAL A 6 0.36 5.59 -10.77
C VAL A 6 -1.14 5.36 -10.97
N TYR A 7 -1.54 4.10 -10.84
CA TYR A 7 -2.93 3.68 -10.93
C TYR A 7 -3.40 3.18 -9.57
N SER A 8 -4.63 3.47 -9.17
CA SER A 8 -5.27 2.80 -8.04
C SER A 8 -5.88 1.45 -8.45
N MET A 9 -6.36 0.68 -7.48
CA MET A 9 -7.03 -0.61 -7.71
C MET A 9 -8.30 -0.49 -8.56
N ASP A 10 -9.00 0.64 -8.48
CA ASP A 10 -10.13 1.00 -9.35
C ASP A 10 -9.68 1.63 -10.68
N GLN A 11 -8.40 1.47 -11.04
CA GLN A 11 -7.78 1.89 -12.31
C GLN A 11 -7.80 3.41 -12.56
N LYS A 12 -7.96 4.21 -11.50
CA LYS A 12 -7.86 5.66 -11.62
C LYS A 12 -6.39 6.08 -11.71
N CYS A 13 -6.10 6.95 -12.68
CA CYS A 13 -4.76 7.45 -12.94
C CYS A 13 -4.45 8.71 -12.11
N PHE A 14 -3.26 8.74 -11.52
CA PHE A 14 -2.73 9.86 -10.76
C PHE A 14 -1.35 10.26 -11.30
N VAL A 15 -1.20 11.53 -11.65
CA VAL A 15 0.08 12.11 -12.10
C VAL A 15 0.73 12.81 -10.92
N LEU A 16 1.89 12.30 -10.50
CA LEU A 16 2.60 12.79 -9.30
C LEU A 16 3.95 13.41 -9.69
N PRO A 17 4.36 14.52 -9.06
CA PRO A 17 5.68 15.09 -9.28
C PRO A 17 6.78 14.14 -8.81
N LEU A 18 7.90 14.02 -9.53
CA LEU A 18 9.04 13.17 -9.09
C LEU A 18 9.57 13.50 -7.69
N GLY A 19 9.35 14.72 -7.19
CA GLY A 19 9.69 15.09 -5.82
C GLY A 19 8.98 14.24 -4.75
N TYR A 20 7.87 13.58 -5.11
CA TYR A 20 7.10 12.72 -4.22
C TYR A 20 7.81 11.39 -3.96
N LEU A 21 8.74 10.96 -4.82
CA LEU A 21 9.53 9.73 -4.62
C LEU A 21 10.37 9.75 -3.34
N LYS A 22 10.66 10.95 -2.79
CA LYS A 22 11.39 11.10 -1.51
C LYS A 22 10.46 11.16 -0.29
N ASN A 23 9.14 11.16 -0.49
CA ASN A 23 8.17 11.19 0.60
C ASN A 23 8.00 9.78 1.17
N ARG A 24 8.09 9.62 2.50
CA ARG A 24 8.04 8.29 3.12
C ARG A 24 6.69 7.60 2.96
N ILE A 25 5.60 8.36 2.89
CA ILE A 25 4.26 7.81 2.63
C ILE A 25 4.23 7.18 1.24
N VAL A 26 4.80 7.86 0.25
CA VAL A 26 4.85 7.37 -1.14
C VAL A 26 5.74 6.14 -1.26
N MET A 27 6.91 6.15 -0.59
CA MET A 27 7.78 4.97 -0.54
C MET A 27 7.08 3.77 0.10
N GLU A 28 6.34 3.98 1.20
CA GLU A 28 5.60 2.89 1.85
C GLU A 28 4.51 2.31 0.96
N LEU A 29 3.81 3.17 0.21
CA LEU A 29 2.83 2.70 -0.75
C LEU A 29 3.46 1.88 -1.89
N PHE A 30 4.68 2.22 -2.34
CA PHE A 30 5.40 1.40 -3.30
C PHE A 30 5.87 0.08 -2.71
N ASN A 31 6.33 0.07 -1.45
CA ASN A 31 6.68 -1.17 -0.77
C ASN A 31 5.46 -2.10 -0.71
N LEU A 32 4.28 -1.58 -0.38
CA LEU A 32 3.05 -2.38 -0.42
C LEU A 32 2.73 -2.89 -1.83
N ALA A 33 2.87 -2.05 -2.85
CA ALA A 33 2.65 -2.47 -4.24
C ALA A 33 3.60 -3.59 -4.67
N GLU A 34 4.88 -3.49 -4.28
CA GLU A 34 5.89 -4.51 -4.53
C GLU A 34 5.60 -5.80 -3.74
N GLU A 35 5.15 -5.70 -2.49
CA GLU A 35 4.75 -6.85 -1.68
C GLU A 35 3.54 -7.59 -2.29
N GLU A 36 2.54 -6.86 -2.80
CA GLU A 36 1.28 -7.44 -3.32
C GLU A 36 1.39 -7.92 -4.77
N PHE A 37 2.05 -7.15 -5.64
CA PHE A 37 2.13 -7.43 -7.08
C PHE A 37 3.51 -7.94 -7.52
N GLY A 38 4.50 -7.93 -6.63
CA GLY A 38 5.89 -8.18 -6.97
C GLY A 38 6.49 -7.06 -7.81
N LEU A 39 7.70 -7.29 -8.31
CA LEU A 39 8.26 -6.55 -9.43
C LEU A 39 7.53 -6.97 -10.71
N SER A 40 6.23 -6.66 -10.80
CA SER A 40 5.45 -7.01 -11.98
C SER A 40 6.10 -6.36 -13.21
N GLY A 41 6.42 -7.16 -14.23
CA GLY A 41 6.95 -6.66 -15.51
C GLY A 41 5.93 -5.90 -16.34
N ASN A 42 4.80 -5.52 -15.75
CA ASN A 42 3.82 -4.62 -16.34
C ASN A 42 4.33 -3.20 -16.17
N ASP A 43 4.35 -2.42 -17.25
CA ASP A 43 4.78 -1.01 -17.25
C ASP A 43 3.87 -0.09 -16.40
N LEU A 44 2.80 -0.64 -15.80
CA LEU A 44 1.82 0.08 -15.03
C LEU A 44 2.12 -0.05 -13.54
N LEU A 45 2.39 1.09 -12.91
CA LEU A 45 2.60 1.16 -11.47
C LEU A 45 1.23 1.24 -10.76
N ILE A 46 0.73 0.07 -10.34
CA ILE A 46 -0.57 -0.06 -9.65
C ILE A 46 -0.33 -0.03 -8.13
N MET A 47 -1.08 0.81 -7.43
CA MET A 47 -1.07 0.94 -5.98
C MET A 47 -2.16 0.05 -5.38
N PRO A 48 -1.89 -0.67 -4.28
CA PRO A 48 -2.87 -1.52 -3.59
C PRO A 48 -3.84 -0.70 -2.73
N CYS A 49 -4.39 0.37 -3.32
CA CYS A 49 -5.28 1.33 -2.68
C CYS A 49 -6.33 1.78 -3.68
N ASP A 50 -7.53 2.11 -3.20
CA ASP A 50 -8.55 2.74 -4.04
C ASP A 50 -8.24 4.22 -4.33
N ALA A 51 -8.95 4.79 -5.30
CA ALA A 51 -8.80 6.19 -5.68
C ALA A 51 -9.04 7.18 -4.54
N ASN A 52 -10.00 6.91 -3.66
CA ASN A 52 -10.37 7.83 -2.57
C ASN A 52 -9.23 7.93 -1.55
N PHE A 53 -8.60 6.80 -1.22
CA PHE A 53 -7.42 6.75 -0.39
C PHE A 53 -6.24 7.48 -1.04
N MET A 54 -6.00 7.24 -2.34
CA MET A 54 -4.94 7.94 -3.08
C MET A 54 -5.14 9.47 -3.09
N GLU A 55 -6.37 9.95 -3.31
CA GLU A 55 -6.70 11.39 -3.23
C GLU A 55 -6.41 11.96 -1.85
N HIS A 56 -6.78 11.23 -0.79
CA HIS A 56 -6.53 11.63 0.59
C HIS A 56 -5.03 11.75 0.87
N VAL A 57 -4.24 10.76 0.47
CA VAL A 57 -2.78 10.76 0.62
C VAL A 57 -2.15 11.95 -0.10
N ILE A 58 -2.54 12.19 -1.36
CA ILE A 58 -2.01 13.31 -2.16
C ILE A 58 -2.36 14.64 -1.48
N ALA A 59 -3.60 14.80 -1.02
CA ALA A 59 -4.04 16.00 -0.30
C ALA A 59 -3.24 16.22 0.99
N LEU A 60 -2.95 15.16 1.76
CA LEU A 60 -2.12 15.24 2.95
C LEU A 60 -0.68 15.65 2.61
N ILE A 61 -0.04 14.98 1.66
CA ILE A 61 1.35 15.30 1.25
C ILE A 61 1.46 16.77 0.82
N ARG A 62 0.49 17.27 0.05
CA ARG A 62 0.44 18.68 -0.39
C ARG A 62 0.37 19.66 0.79
N ARG A 63 -0.29 19.27 1.87
CA ARG A 63 -0.42 20.07 3.10
C ARG A 63 0.80 19.99 4.02
N LYS A 64 1.80 19.16 3.69
CA LYS A 64 3.01 18.92 4.50
C LYS A 64 2.64 18.46 5.92
N PRO A 65 2.27 17.19 6.10
CA PRO A 65 1.79 16.70 7.39
C PRO A 65 2.89 16.82 8.45
N SER A 66 2.50 16.87 9.73
CA SER A 66 3.46 16.74 10.82
C SER A 66 4.09 15.34 10.82
N LYS A 67 5.22 15.17 11.51
CA LYS A 67 5.91 13.88 11.60
C LYS A 67 5.03 12.81 12.24
N GLU A 68 4.18 13.20 13.18
CA GLU A 68 3.25 12.33 13.89
C GLU A 68 2.14 11.85 12.95
N VAL A 69 1.59 12.75 12.13
CA VAL A 69 0.59 12.40 11.11
C VAL A 69 1.20 11.50 10.03
N GLU A 70 2.40 11.83 9.56
CA GLU A 70 3.15 10.99 8.61
C GLU A 70 3.37 9.58 9.16
N LYS A 71 3.83 9.47 10.41
CA LYS A 71 4.05 8.19 11.08
C LYS A 71 2.75 7.41 11.27
N ALA A 72 1.68 8.07 11.71
CA ALA A 72 0.37 7.43 11.90
C ALA A 72 -0.19 6.89 10.59
N LEU A 73 -0.04 7.65 9.49
CA LEU A 73 -0.48 7.20 8.17
C LEU A 73 0.34 6.00 7.69
N ILE A 74 1.68 6.06 7.80
CA ILE A 74 2.56 4.93 7.46
C ILE A 74 2.20 3.71 8.29
N MET A 75 1.93 3.87 9.59
CA MET A 75 1.48 2.77 10.44
C MET A 75 0.14 2.19 9.98
N SER A 76 -0.84 3.03 9.63
CA SER A 76 -2.14 2.58 9.11
C SER A 76 -2.01 1.78 7.80
N VAL A 77 -1.16 2.27 6.91
CA VAL A 77 -0.81 1.63 5.64
C VAL A 77 -0.04 0.32 5.90
N SER A 78 0.78 0.29 6.94
CA SER A 78 1.52 -0.91 7.35
C SER A 78 0.65 -1.97 8.01
N THR A 79 -0.39 -1.58 8.76
CA THR A 79 -1.22 -2.52 9.52
C THR A 79 -2.08 -3.42 8.64
N THR A 80 -2.37 -3.03 7.40
CA THR A 80 -3.03 -3.92 6.42
C THR A 80 -2.19 -5.19 6.16
N ARG A 81 -0.85 -5.11 6.29
CA ARG A 81 0.07 -6.25 6.22
C ARG A 81 -0.08 -7.25 7.38
N CYS A 82 -0.62 -6.80 8.52
CA CYS A 82 -0.79 -7.65 9.70
C CYS A 82 -2.18 -8.30 9.79
N SER A 83 -3.20 -7.74 9.13
CA SER A 83 -4.53 -8.36 9.11
C SER A 83 -4.57 -9.65 8.29
N SER A 84 -3.71 -9.78 7.27
CA SER A 84 -3.50 -11.03 6.54
C SER A 84 -2.79 -12.09 7.39
N SER A 85 -1.75 -11.73 8.15
CA SER A 85 -1.02 -12.69 9.00
C SER A 85 -1.85 -13.22 10.19
N CYS A 86 -2.81 -12.44 10.72
CA CYS A 86 -3.77 -12.94 11.71
C CYS A 86 -4.84 -13.87 11.11
N LEU A 87 -5.28 -13.64 9.86
CA LEU A 87 -6.26 -14.49 9.17
C LEU A 87 -5.69 -15.87 8.82
N TYR A 88 -4.44 -15.94 8.34
CA TYR A 88 -3.78 -17.23 8.08
C TYR A 88 -3.53 -18.05 9.35
N GLN A 89 -3.23 -17.41 10.48
CA GLN A 89 -3.11 -18.12 11.78
C GLN A 89 -4.46 -18.63 12.30
N GLN A 90 -5.56 -17.95 11.99
CA GLN A 90 -6.89 -18.39 12.43
C GLN A 90 -7.43 -19.54 11.58
N GLU A 91 -7.01 -19.67 10.33
CA GLU A 91 -7.42 -20.75 9.43
C GLU A 91 -6.63 -22.05 9.68
N MET A 92 -5.33 -21.97 9.95
CA MET A 92 -4.52 -23.14 10.33
C MET A 92 -4.79 -23.69 11.74
N SER A 93 -5.38 -22.89 12.64
CA SER A 93 -5.70 -23.33 14.01
C SER A 93 -7.04 -24.07 14.13
N LYS A 94 -7.83 -24.16 13.05
CA LYS A 94 -9.16 -24.81 13.05
C LYS A 94 -9.20 -26.17 12.38
N GLN A 95 -8.08 -26.76 11.98
CA GLN A 95 -8.11 -28.01 11.24
C GLN A 95 -7.11 -29.04 11.75
N PHE A 96 -7.52 -29.82 12.76
CA PHE A 96 -7.19 -31.25 12.92
C PHE A 96 -8.31 -31.92 13.73
N PRO A 97 -8.80 -33.12 13.35
CA PRO A 97 -8.01 -34.33 13.63
C PRO A 97 -7.93 -35.38 12.49
N ILE A 98 -6.72 -35.92 12.36
CA ILE A 98 -6.34 -37.35 12.40
C ILE A 98 -7.05 -38.34 11.46
N TYR A 99 -6.31 -38.86 10.48
CA TYR A 99 -6.44 -40.25 10.04
C TYR A 99 -5.15 -41.01 10.35
N SER A 100 -5.26 -42.03 11.20
CA SER A 100 -4.25 -43.07 11.44
C SER A 100 -4.56 -44.29 10.56
N PHE A 101 -3.52 -44.91 9.99
CA PHE A 101 -3.58 -46.26 9.42
C PHE A 101 -3.34 -47.32 10.49
#